data_AF-A0A822X683-F1
#
_entry.id   AF-A0A822X683-F1
#
_cell.length_a   1.000
_cell.length_b   1.000
_cell.length_c   1.000
_cell.angle_alpha   90.00
_cell.angle_beta   90.00
_cell.angle_gamma   90.00
#
_symmetry.space_group_name_H-M   'P 1'
#
loop_
_entity.id
_entity.type
_entity.pdbx_description
1 polymer ?
#
loop_
_entity_poly.entity_id
_entity_poly.type
_entity_poly.pdbx_seq_one_letter_code
_entity_poly.pdbx_strand_id
1 'polypeptide(L)'
;MQRLTIYAAVVATLTGCSGHYAPSAEKTAVDQLKTINDNSELCLELAKVNSIPAKSGGVATMQREDFDIYYAQKTYLKQRIAARRLDCSKLNNSQKATLVGELSPEQALARVSTTCNAIAQRSQFADPNVVYAMCNRGYKATAKKCSHDMAQFTEQSMHLTGTTRAEYLEIGGGFRAGCNLHFKG
;
A
#
# COMPACT_ATOMS: atom_id res chain seq x y z
N MET A 1 -1.86 -65.88 35.19
CA MET A 1 -0.59 -65.30 35.69
C MET A 1 -0.02 -64.39 34.61
N GLN A 2 0.53 -63.24 35.02
CA GLN A 2 1.45 -62.33 34.28
C GLN A 2 0.94 -61.65 32.99
N ARG A 3 0.66 -60.33 33.03
CA ARG A 3 1.55 -59.13 32.93
C ARG A 3 1.95 -58.83 31.47
N LEU A 4 1.31 -57.84 30.84
CA LEU A 4 1.75 -56.43 30.71
C LEU A 4 3.03 -56.26 29.87
N THR A 5 2.89 -55.77 28.64
CA THR A 5 3.76 -54.67 28.15
C THR A 5 3.00 -53.85 27.11
N ILE A 6 2.80 -52.58 27.45
CA ILE A 6 2.21 -51.53 26.62
C ILE A 6 3.35 -50.98 25.74
N TYR A 7 3.17 -50.96 24.43
CA TYR A 7 3.88 -50.01 23.56
C TYR A 7 2.84 -49.09 22.92
N ALA A 8 2.80 -47.86 23.43
CA ALA A 8 2.07 -46.77 22.85
C ALA A 8 2.72 -46.38 21.52
N ALA A 9 2.20 -46.91 20.41
CA ALA A 9 2.41 -46.29 19.12
C ALA A 9 1.50 -45.06 19.06
N VAL A 10 2.10 -43.89 19.31
CA VAL A 10 1.52 -42.60 18.94
C VAL A 10 1.28 -42.67 17.44
N VAL A 11 0.04 -42.99 17.06
CA VAL A 11 -0.45 -42.72 15.71
C VAL A 11 -0.44 -41.21 15.61
N ALA A 12 0.65 -40.68 15.06
CA ALA A 12 0.68 -39.34 14.52
C ALA A 12 -0.45 -39.30 13.48
N THR A 13 -1.61 -38.83 13.92
CA THR A 13 -2.63 -38.32 13.04
C THR A 13 -1.94 -37.18 12.31
N LEU A 14 -1.44 -37.47 11.12
CA LEU A 14 -1.25 -36.46 10.09
C LEU A 14 -2.64 -35.89 9.87
N THR A 15 -2.98 -34.88 10.68
CA THR A 15 -4.01 -33.92 10.40
C THR A 15 -3.59 -33.29 9.07
N GLY A 16 -4.05 -33.91 7.99
CA GLY A 16 -3.96 -33.37 6.67
C GLY A 16 -4.47 -31.94 6.73
N CYS A 17 -3.63 -31.01 6.28
CA CYS A 17 -3.94 -29.61 6.08
C CYS A 17 -5.26 -29.48 5.32
N SER A 18 -6.35 -29.37 6.06
CA SER A 18 -7.71 -29.24 5.54
C SER A 18 -8.33 -28.04 6.23
N GLY A 19 -7.84 -26.86 5.84
CA GLY A 19 -8.44 -25.58 6.19
C GLY A 19 -9.00 -24.92 4.94
N HIS A 20 -10.09 -25.49 4.42
CA HIS A 20 -10.96 -24.77 3.48
C HIS A 20 -11.51 -23.52 4.17
N TYR A 21 -11.10 -22.32 3.75
CA TYR A 21 -11.82 -21.09 4.06
C TYR A 21 -11.57 -20.06 2.95
N ALA A 22 -12.37 -20.10 1.89
CA ALA A 22 -12.40 -19.07 0.85
C ALA A 22 -13.83 -18.76 0.33
N PRO A 23 -14.79 -19.71 0.21
CA PRO A 23 -16.11 -19.37 -0.34
C PRO A 23 -17.00 -18.52 0.57
N SER A 24 -16.90 -18.69 1.90
CA SER A 24 -17.79 -18.00 2.85
C SER A 24 -17.40 -16.53 3.07
N ALA A 25 -16.11 -16.23 3.11
CA ALA A 25 -15.61 -14.87 3.31
C ALA A 25 -15.84 -14.00 2.06
N GLU A 26 -15.54 -14.52 0.87
CA GLU A 26 -15.85 -13.86 -0.41
C GLU A 26 -17.35 -13.58 -0.54
N LYS A 27 -18.19 -14.59 -0.27
CA LYS A 27 -19.65 -14.45 -0.34
C LYS A 27 -20.15 -13.40 0.64
N THR A 28 -19.66 -13.41 1.88
CA THR A 28 -20.03 -12.42 2.90
C THR A 28 -19.63 -11.01 2.46
N ALA A 29 -18.41 -10.85 1.94
CA ALA A 29 -17.91 -9.57 1.44
C ALA A 29 -18.73 -9.05 0.25
N VAL A 30 -19.18 -9.92 -0.65
CA VAL A 30 -20.06 -9.55 -1.77
C VAL A 30 -21.49 -9.29 -1.31
N ASP A 31 -22.01 -10.06 -0.35
CA ASP A 31 -23.37 -9.89 0.18
C ASP A 31 -23.54 -8.53 0.89
N GLN A 32 -22.50 -8.04 1.57
CA GLN A 32 -22.47 -6.68 2.11
C GLN A 32 -22.60 -5.61 1.01
N LEU A 33 -22.03 -5.84 -0.18
CA LEU A 33 -22.14 -4.91 -1.31
C LEU A 33 -23.50 -4.98 -2.02
N LYS A 34 -24.32 -6.00 -1.76
CA LYS A 34 -25.67 -6.12 -2.33
C LYS A 34 -26.65 -5.13 -1.73
N THR A 35 -26.44 -4.71 -0.49
CA THR A 35 -27.30 -3.77 0.23
C THR A 35 -27.18 -2.34 -0.30
N ILE A 36 -26.09 -2.03 -1.00
CA ILE A 36 -25.81 -0.69 -1.54
C ILE A 36 -26.71 -0.42 -2.74
N ASN A 37 -27.65 0.51 -2.54
CA ASN A 37 -28.60 0.92 -3.56
C ASN A 37 -28.28 2.28 -4.16
N ASP A 38 -27.51 3.12 -3.47
CA ASP A 38 -27.10 4.42 -3.98
C ASP A 38 -26.00 4.29 -5.03
N ASN A 39 -26.13 5.03 -6.14
CA ASN A 39 -25.20 4.97 -7.27
C ASN A 39 -23.85 5.60 -6.92
N SER A 40 -23.85 6.61 -6.06
CA SER A 40 -22.65 7.33 -5.66
C SER A 40 -21.83 6.52 -4.65
N GLU A 41 -22.51 5.79 -3.77
CA GLU A 41 -21.93 4.82 -2.84
C GLU A 41 -21.32 3.60 -3.57
N LEU A 42 -21.95 3.12 -4.65
CA LEU A 42 -21.34 2.07 -5.50
C LEU A 42 -20.01 2.51 -6.11
N CYS A 43 -19.92 3.74 -6.60
CA CYS A 43 -18.67 4.28 -7.14
C CYS A 43 -17.61 4.48 -6.05
N LEU A 44 -18.02 4.89 -4.85
CA LEU A 44 -17.15 5.00 -3.68
C LEU A 44 -16.56 3.64 -3.30
N GLU A 45 -17.38 2.60 -3.17
CA GLU A 45 -16.91 1.26 -2.82
C GLU A 45 -15.97 0.67 -3.89
N LEU A 46 -16.27 0.86 -5.17
CA LEU A 46 -15.34 0.45 -6.23
C LEU A 46 -13.96 1.10 -6.05
N ALA A 47 -13.93 2.39 -5.73
CA ALA A 47 -12.67 3.10 -5.53
C ALA A 47 -11.95 2.67 -4.24
N LYS A 48 -12.68 2.37 -3.15
CA LYS A 48 -12.10 1.80 -1.93
C LYS A 48 -11.45 0.45 -2.22
N VAL A 49 -12.17 -0.46 -2.89
CA VAL A 49 -11.65 -1.78 -3.27
C VAL A 49 -10.42 -1.64 -4.17
N ASN A 50 -10.44 -0.74 -5.17
CA ASN A 50 -9.27 -0.49 -6.02
C ASN A 50 -8.04 0.05 -5.27
N SER A 51 -8.22 0.64 -4.09
CA SER A 51 -7.10 1.10 -3.24
C SER A 51 -6.45 0.00 -2.41
N ILE A 52 -7.14 -1.13 -2.20
CA ILE A 52 -6.65 -2.24 -1.34
C ILE A 52 -5.26 -2.74 -1.76
N PRO A 53 -4.99 -3.03 -3.05
CA PRO A 53 -3.68 -3.50 -3.46
C PRO A 53 -2.56 -2.49 -3.19
N ALA A 54 -2.86 -1.18 -3.25
CA ALA A 54 -1.86 -0.16 -2.94
C ALA A 54 -1.45 -0.19 -1.45
N LYS A 55 -2.34 -0.64 -0.57
CA LYS A 55 -2.07 -0.81 0.87
C LYS A 55 -1.26 -2.07 1.18
N SER A 56 -1.33 -3.10 0.33
CA SER A 56 -0.61 -4.36 0.47
C SER A 56 0.71 -4.43 -0.30
N GLY A 57 1.14 -3.35 -0.97
CA GLY A 57 2.35 -3.34 -1.81
C GLY A 57 2.15 -3.80 -3.27
N GLY A 58 0.91 -4.00 -3.67
CA GLY A 58 0.49 -4.46 -5.00
C GLY A 58 -0.45 -5.67 -4.91
N VAL A 59 -1.02 -6.04 -6.05
CA VAL A 59 -1.84 -7.26 -6.16
C VAL A 59 -0.97 -8.51 -6.00
N ALA A 60 0.26 -8.48 -6.52
CA ALA A 60 1.19 -9.60 -6.50
C ALA A 60 1.73 -9.95 -5.11
N THR A 61 1.57 -9.05 -4.14
CA THR A 61 2.04 -9.21 -2.76
C THR A 61 0.92 -9.53 -1.77
N MET A 62 -0.32 -9.64 -2.27
CA MET A 62 -1.46 -10.03 -1.43
C MET A 62 -1.36 -11.51 -1.06
N GLN A 63 -1.78 -11.85 0.16
CA GLN A 63 -2.07 -13.23 0.50
C GLN A 63 -3.23 -13.73 -0.37
N ARG A 64 -3.28 -15.04 -0.60
CA ARG A 64 -4.23 -15.61 -1.56
C ARG A 64 -5.68 -15.36 -1.15
N GLU A 65 -5.96 -15.46 0.14
CA GLU A 65 -7.27 -15.25 0.74
C GLU A 65 -7.72 -13.79 0.57
N ASP A 66 -6.81 -12.83 0.80
CA ASP A 66 -7.09 -11.41 0.61
C ASP A 66 -7.29 -11.07 -0.87
N PHE A 67 -6.52 -11.71 -1.75
CA PHE A 67 -6.65 -11.55 -3.20
C PHE A 67 -8.01 -12.03 -3.69
N ASP A 68 -8.47 -13.20 -3.24
CA ASP A 68 -9.73 -13.79 -3.66
C ASP A 68 -10.92 -12.91 -3.22
N ILE A 69 -10.91 -12.39 -1.99
CA ILE A 69 -11.90 -11.42 -1.50
C ILE A 69 -11.88 -10.14 -2.33
N TYR A 70 -10.70 -9.55 -2.54
CA TYR A 70 -10.52 -8.35 -3.36
C TYR A 70 -11.07 -8.55 -4.77
N TYR A 71 -10.74 -9.67 -5.39
CA TYR A 71 -11.14 -9.98 -6.76
C TYR A 71 -12.65 -10.18 -6.89
N ALA A 72 -13.27 -10.89 -5.93
CA ALA A 72 -14.71 -11.09 -5.85
C ALA A 72 -15.46 -9.75 -5.72
N GLN A 73 -15.06 -8.91 -4.76
CA GLN A 73 -15.67 -7.58 -4.55
C GLN A 73 -15.52 -6.68 -5.78
N LYS A 74 -14.31 -6.61 -6.35
CA LYS A 74 -14.02 -5.79 -7.54
C LYS A 74 -14.84 -6.23 -8.74
N THR A 75 -14.93 -7.53 -8.98
CA THR A 75 -15.69 -8.10 -10.10
C THR A 75 -17.18 -7.78 -9.95
N TYR A 76 -17.73 -8.01 -8.77
CA TYR A 76 -19.13 -7.72 -8.47
C TYR A 76 -19.47 -6.23 -8.66
N LEU A 77 -18.66 -5.32 -8.12
CA LEU A 77 -18.88 -3.88 -8.25
C LEU A 77 -18.84 -3.42 -9.70
N LYS A 78 -17.87 -3.92 -10.49
CA LYS A 78 -17.78 -3.62 -11.93
C LYS A 78 -19.03 -4.05 -12.68
N GLN A 79 -19.55 -5.26 -12.42
CA GLN A 79 -20.77 -5.75 -13.04
C GLN A 79 -21.99 -4.89 -12.68
N ARG A 80 -22.13 -4.53 -11.39
CA ARG A 80 -23.27 -3.72 -10.91
C ARG A 80 -23.24 -2.29 -11.45
N ILE A 81 -22.06 -1.69 -11.55
CA ILE A 81 -21.85 -0.37 -12.16
C ILE A 81 -22.16 -0.40 -13.66
N ALA A 82 -21.69 -1.43 -14.37
CA ALA A 82 -21.98 -1.61 -15.80
C ALA A 82 -23.48 -1.81 -16.06
N ALA A 83 -24.15 -2.66 -15.26
CA ALA A 83 -25.58 -2.89 -15.35
C ALA A 83 -26.41 -1.62 -15.14
N ARG A 84 -25.92 -0.69 -14.31
CA ARG A 84 -26.54 0.61 -14.05
C ARG A 84 -26.04 1.73 -14.97
N ARG A 85 -25.13 1.44 -15.91
CA ARG A 85 -24.51 2.40 -16.84
C ARG A 85 -23.90 3.62 -16.12
N LEU A 86 -23.28 3.39 -14.96
CA LEU A 86 -22.68 4.46 -14.16
C LEU A 86 -21.27 4.78 -14.64
N ASP A 87 -20.96 6.06 -14.77
CA ASP A 87 -19.59 6.55 -15.00
C ASP A 87 -18.95 6.97 -13.68
N CYS A 88 -18.17 6.06 -13.09
CA CYS A 88 -17.44 6.32 -11.85
C CYS A 88 -16.09 7.02 -12.06
N SER A 89 -15.76 7.50 -13.27
CA SER A 89 -14.49 8.20 -13.54
C SER A 89 -14.40 9.57 -12.85
N LYS A 90 -15.55 10.16 -12.49
CA LYS A 90 -15.65 11.49 -11.88
C LYS A 90 -16.25 11.42 -10.47
N LEU A 91 -15.49 10.86 -9.53
CA LEU A 91 -15.82 11.01 -8.11
C LEU A 91 -15.68 12.49 -7.71
N ASN A 92 -16.71 13.03 -7.06
CA ASN A 92 -16.72 14.41 -6.60
C ASN A 92 -15.74 14.61 -5.42
N ASN A 93 -15.43 15.86 -5.09
CA ASN A 93 -14.41 16.17 -4.09
C ASN A 93 -14.74 15.64 -2.67
N SER A 94 -16.02 15.56 -2.32
CA SER A 94 -16.48 14.98 -1.06
C SER A 94 -16.24 13.46 -1.00
N GLN A 95 -16.48 12.78 -2.12
CA GLN A 95 -16.24 11.34 -2.27
C GLN A 95 -14.75 10.98 -2.26
N LYS A 96 -13.90 11.85 -2.82
CA LYS A 96 -12.44 11.69 -2.74
C LYS A 96 -11.92 11.79 -1.30
N ALA A 97 -12.51 12.66 -0.47
CA ALA A 97 -12.15 12.78 0.94
C ALA A 97 -12.49 11.49 1.72
N THR A 98 -13.59 10.80 1.41
CA THR A 98 -13.95 9.50 2.01
C THR A 98 -13.04 8.34 1.55
N LEU A 99 -12.40 8.47 0.39
CA LEU A 99 -11.48 7.48 -0.18
C LEU A 99 -10.07 7.55 0.39
N VAL A 100 -9.66 8.74 0.82
CA VAL A 100 -8.49 8.94 1.66
C VAL A 100 -8.92 8.60 3.08
N GLY A 101 -9.10 7.31 3.35
CA GLY A 101 -9.01 6.85 4.74
C GLY A 101 -7.62 7.25 5.20
N GLU A 102 -7.56 8.22 6.13
CA GLU A 102 -6.33 8.68 6.77
C GLU A 102 -5.54 7.41 7.13
N LEU A 103 -4.36 7.24 6.52
CA LEU A 103 -3.52 6.09 6.82
C LEU A 103 -3.32 6.09 8.34
N SER A 104 -3.53 4.94 9.00
CA SER A 104 -3.15 4.86 10.41
C SER A 104 -1.69 5.30 10.54
N PRO A 105 -1.27 5.90 11.66
CA PRO A 105 0.11 6.36 11.82
C PRO A 105 1.14 5.28 11.46
N GLU A 106 0.84 4.01 11.76
CA GLU A 106 1.66 2.85 11.40
C GLU A 106 1.71 2.59 9.88
N GLN A 107 0.58 2.72 9.18
CA GLN A 107 0.52 2.56 7.72
C GLN A 107 1.22 3.71 6.99
N ALA A 108 1.11 4.93 7.50
CA ALA A 108 1.84 6.08 6.99
C ALA A 108 3.35 5.87 7.15
N LEU A 109 3.80 5.41 8.32
CA LEU A 109 5.19 5.08 8.59
C LEU A 109 5.70 3.92 7.71
N ALA A 110 4.90 2.87 7.51
CA ALA A 110 5.24 1.76 6.62
C ALA A 110 5.41 2.24 5.17
N ARG A 111 4.48 3.06 4.66
CA ARG A 111 4.54 3.65 3.32
C ARG A 111 5.79 4.52 3.12
N VAL A 112 6.13 5.32 4.12
CA VAL A 112 7.34 6.15 4.11
C VAL A 112 8.58 5.27 4.08
N SER A 113 8.66 4.28 4.98
CA SER A 113 9.77 3.33 5.03
C SER A 113 9.97 2.60 3.70
N THR A 114 8.92 2.02 3.12
CA THR A 114 8.98 1.32 1.82
C THR A 114 9.41 2.26 0.70
N THR A 115 8.85 3.47 0.63
CA THR A 115 9.18 4.42 -0.44
C THR A 115 10.63 4.90 -0.31
N CYS A 116 11.06 5.28 0.90
CA CYS A 116 12.41 5.74 1.14
C CYS A 116 13.43 4.62 0.89
N ASN A 117 13.13 3.37 1.25
CA ASN A 117 13.97 2.22 0.94
C ASN A 117 14.08 1.99 -0.57
N ALA A 118 12.97 2.05 -1.31
CA ALA A 118 12.97 1.85 -2.76
C ALA A 118 13.79 2.93 -3.49
N ILE A 119 13.82 4.16 -2.98
CA ILE A 119 14.62 5.25 -3.53
C ILE A 119 16.10 5.07 -3.18
N ALA A 120 16.39 4.74 -1.93
CA ALA A 120 17.74 4.47 -1.46
C ALA A 120 18.42 3.32 -2.25
N GLN A 121 17.71 2.23 -2.51
CA GLN A 121 18.22 1.09 -3.27
C GLN A 121 18.55 1.41 -4.73
N ARG A 122 18.00 2.51 -5.28
CA ARG A 122 18.29 2.96 -6.64
C ARG A 122 19.46 3.94 -6.71
N SER A 123 20.00 4.33 -5.56
CA SER A 123 21.13 5.25 -5.48
C SER A 123 22.37 4.65 -6.15
N GLN A 124 22.99 5.41 -7.03
CA GLN A 124 24.18 4.99 -7.77
C GLN A 124 25.44 5.76 -7.36
N PHE A 125 25.26 6.98 -6.84
CA PHE A 125 26.34 7.90 -6.48
C PHE A 125 26.36 8.20 -4.98
N ALA A 126 25.19 8.39 -4.36
CA ALA A 126 25.07 8.63 -2.92
C ALA A 126 24.99 7.32 -2.13
N ASP A 127 25.45 7.35 -0.87
CA ASP A 127 25.24 6.25 0.06
C ASP A 127 23.71 6.02 0.25
N PRO A 128 23.21 4.79 0.04
CA PRO A 128 21.79 4.47 0.21
C PRO A 128 21.22 4.87 1.57
N ASN A 129 21.99 4.76 2.66
CA ASN A 129 21.56 5.16 4.01
C ASN A 129 21.35 6.68 4.10
N VAL A 130 22.19 7.46 3.41
CA VAL A 130 22.06 8.93 3.35
C VAL A 130 20.81 9.32 2.57
N VAL A 131 20.55 8.66 1.42
CA VAL A 131 19.34 8.88 0.63
C VAL A 131 18.08 8.51 1.41
N TYR A 132 18.10 7.38 2.13
CA TYR A 132 17.02 6.95 3.01
C TYR A 132 16.75 7.96 4.13
N ALA A 133 17.80 8.41 4.82
CA ALA A 133 17.70 9.40 5.87
C ALA A 133 17.14 10.73 5.35
N MET A 134 17.56 11.15 4.16
CA MET A 134 17.06 12.38 3.55
C MET A 134 15.61 12.30 3.09
N CYS A 135 15.17 11.16 2.58
CA CYS A 135 13.76 10.92 2.31
C CYS A 135 12.91 11.01 3.58
N ASN A 136 13.34 10.40 4.68
CA ASN A 136 12.65 10.55 5.97
C ASN A 136 12.63 12.00 6.48
N ARG A 137 13.72 12.74 6.28
CA ARG A 137 13.78 14.16 6.64
C ARG A 137 12.83 15.02 5.81
N GLY A 138 12.66 14.71 4.52
CA GLY A 138 11.68 15.36 3.66
C GLY A 138 10.24 15.09 4.11
N TYR A 139 9.93 13.84 4.48
CA TYR A 139 8.60 13.48 4.98
C TYR A 139 8.22 14.23 6.27
N LYS A 140 9.21 14.48 7.15
CA LYS A 140 9.03 15.22 8.41
C LYS A 140 9.06 16.75 8.23
N ALA A 141 9.35 17.26 7.03
CA ALA A 141 9.47 18.69 6.78
C ALA A 141 8.10 19.33 6.48
N THR A 142 7.94 20.59 6.88
CA THR A 142 6.75 21.37 6.54
C THR A 142 6.76 21.77 5.05
N ALA A 143 5.61 22.14 4.49
CA ALA A 143 5.52 22.61 3.10
C ALA A 143 6.47 23.76 2.76
N LYS A 144 6.56 24.74 3.67
CA LYS A 144 7.50 25.87 3.53
C LYS A 144 8.95 25.37 3.48
N LYS A 145 9.30 24.42 4.34
CA LYS A 145 10.65 23.86 4.41
C LYS A 145 10.97 22.99 3.20
N CYS A 146 10.02 22.19 2.73
CA CYS A 146 10.15 21.43 1.48
C CYS A 146 10.43 22.35 0.29
N SER A 147 9.64 23.41 0.12
CA SER A 147 9.86 24.37 -0.98
C SER A 147 11.21 25.07 -0.88
N HIS A 148 11.59 25.51 0.31
CA HIS A 148 12.87 26.19 0.56
C HIS A 148 14.06 25.27 0.30
N ASP A 149 14.10 24.11 0.95
CA ASP A 149 15.24 23.20 0.89
C ASP A 149 15.37 22.57 -0.51
N MET A 150 14.26 22.34 -1.24
CA MET A 150 14.30 21.91 -2.65
C MET A 150 14.91 22.97 -3.59
N ALA A 151 14.63 24.26 -3.34
CA ALA A 151 15.24 25.35 -4.09
C ALA A 151 16.75 25.40 -3.81
N GLN A 152 17.16 25.27 -2.54
CA GLN A 152 18.57 25.19 -2.16
C GLN A 152 19.29 23.99 -2.80
N PHE A 153 18.69 22.80 -2.80
CA PHE A 153 19.28 21.64 -3.49
C PHE A 153 19.53 21.92 -4.98
N THR A 154 18.60 22.61 -5.63
CA THR A 154 18.71 22.95 -7.06
C THR A 154 19.85 23.94 -7.27
N GLU A 155 19.88 25.03 -6.51
CA GLU A 155 20.90 26.08 -6.58
C GLU A 155 22.30 25.53 -6.30
N GLN A 156 22.48 24.81 -5.18
CA GLN A 156 23.76 24.25 -4.79
C GLN A 156 24.27 23.21 -5.81
N SER A 157 23.38 22.43 -6.42
CA SER A 157 23.78 21.47 -7.46
C SER A 157 24.36 22.14 -8.71
N MET A 158 24.03 23.40 -8.99
CA MET A 158 24.57 24.14 -10.13
C MET A 158 26.05 24.51 -9.95
N HIS A 159 26.52 24.59 -8.71
CA HIS A 159 27.91 24.90 -8.37
C HIS A 159 28.79 23.65 -8.23
N LEU A 160 28.20 22.46 -8.30
CA LEU A 160 28.92 21.19 -8.24
C LEU A 160 29.15 20.62 -9.64
N THR A 161 30.13 19.73 -9.78
CA THR A 161 30.44 19.05 -11.04
C THR A 161 30.70 17.55 -10.83
N GLY A 162 30.59 16.77 -11.91
CA GLY A 162 30.96 15.35 -11.90
C GLY A 162 30.17 14.50 -10.90
N THR A 163 30.84 13.53 -10.29
CA THR A 163 30.25 12.59 -9.32
C THR A 163 29.69 13.28 -8.08
N THR A 164 30.34 14.34 -7.59
CA THR A 164 29.85 15.13 -6.45
C THR A 164 28.51 15.79 -6.74
N ARG A 165 28.29 16.29 -7.97
CA ARG A 165 26.98 16.81 -8.37
C ARG A 165 25.94 15.69 -8.43
N ALA A 166 26.31 14.53 -8.97
CA ALA A 166 25.41 13.39 -9.10
C ALA A 166 24.95 12.87 -7.73
N GLU A 167 25.88 12.69 -6.80
CA GLU A 167 25.61 12.35 -5.39
C GLU A 167 24.66 13.38 -4.76
N TYR A 168 24.96 14.68 -4.90
CA TYR A 168 24.14 15.74 -4.31
C TYR A 168 22.70 15.78 -4.88
N LEU A 169 22.54 15.49 -6.17
CA LEU A 169 21.23 15.39 -6.81
C LEU A 169 20.44 14.16 -6.35
N GLU A 170 21.09 13.03 -6.08
CA GLU A 170 20.43 11.84 -5.52
C GLU A 170 19.96 12.08 -4.09
N ILE A 171 20.80 12.71 -3.26
CA ILE A 171 20.44 13.13 -1.89
C ILE A 171 19.23 14.08 -1.92
N GLY A 172 19.25 15.09 -2.80
CA GLY A 172 18.13 16.01 -3.00
C GLY A 172 16.88 15.33 -3.56
N GLY A 173 17.05 14.32 -4.43
CA GLY A 173 15.98 13.46 -4.94
C GLY A 173 15.28 12.68 -3.84
N GLY A 174 16.05 12.12 -2.89
CA GLY A 174 15.55 11.51 -1.67
C GLY A 174 14.67 12.46 -0.87
N PHE A 175 15.18 13.66 -0.55
CA PHE A 175 14.44 14.68 0.20
C PHE A 175 13.12 15.08 -0.50
N ARG A 176 13.16 15.34 -1.81
CA ARG A 176 11.97 15.68 -2.61
C ARG A 176 10.91 14.59 -2.54
N ALA A 177 11.32 13.32 -2.64
CA ALA A 177 10.36 12.22 -2.55
C ALA A 177 9.70 12.14 -1.18
N GLY A 178 10.47 12.36 -0.11
CA GLY A 178 9.95 12.52 1.25
C GLY A 178 8.87 13.60 1.35
N CYS A 179 9.16 14.80 0.84
CA CYS A 179 8.21 15.90 0.80
C CYS A 179 6.91 15.54 0.07
N ASN A 180 6.99 14.82 -1.05
CA ASN A 180 5.81 14.40 -1.81
C ASN A 180 4.95 13.35 -1.09
N LEU A 181 5.48 12.66 -0.08
CA LEU A 181 4.72 11.73 0.76
C LEU A 181 3.85 12.46 1.80
N HIS A 182 4.30 13.63 2.26
CA HIS A 182 3.56 14.46 3.21
C HIS A 182 2.27 15.05 2.61
N PHE A 183 2.26 15.35 1.29
CA PHE A 183 1.12 15.97 0.59
C PHE A 183 0.12 14.98 -0.03
N LYS A 184 0.30 13.67 0.15
CA LYS A 184 -0.57 12.62 -0.40
C LYS A 184 -1.17 11.71 0.69
N GLY A 185 -1.33 12.25 1.90
CA GLY A 185 -2.06 11.67 3.01
C GLY A 185 -3.34 12.43 3.27
#